data_AF-A0A838PGY6-F1
#
_entry.id   AF-A0A838PGY6-F1
#
_cell.length_a   1.000
_cell.length_b   1.000
_cell.length_c   1.000
_cell.angle_alpha   90.00
_cell.angle_beta   90.00
_cell.angle_gamma   90.00
#
_symmetry.space_group_name_H-M   'P 1'
#
loop_
_entity.id
_entity.type
_entity.pdbx_description
1 polymer ?
#
loop_
_entity_poly.entity_id
_entity_poly.type
_entity_poly.pdbx_seq_one_letter_code
_entity_poly.pdbx_strand_id
1 'polypeptide(L)' 'MPSLVSKLSRFARSPQGRKFAAKAQNYAQSPEGKRKIEQARKRFAKKP' A
#
# COMPACT_ATOMS: atom_id res chain seq x y z
N MET A 1 -14.60 -22.09 5.62
CA MET A 1 -14.63 -20.65 5.29
C MET A 1 -13.23 -20.18 4.95
N PRO A 2 -12.95 -19.63 3.75
CA PRO A 2 -11.62 -19.09 3.46
C PRO A 2 -11.34 -17.91 4.39
N SER A 3 -10.19 -17.95 5.07
CA SER A 3 -9.75 -16.89 5.98
C SER A 3 -9.61 -15.56 5.23
N LEU A 4 -9.78 -14.44 5.96
CA LEU A 4 -9.60 -13.10 5.39
C LEU A 4 -8.23 -12.96 4.69
N VAL A 5 -7.21 -13.60 5.25
CA VAL A 5 -5.85 -13.67 4.71
C VAL A 5 -5.80 -14.38 3.35
N SER A 6 -6.54 -15.48 3.18
CA SER A 6 -6.62 -16.20 1.90
C SER A 6 -7.32 -15.38 0.81
N LYS A 7 -8.38 -14.63 1.17
CA LYS A 7 -9.07 -13.72 0.23
C LYS A 7 -8.16 -12.55 -0.18
N LEU A 8 -7.46 -11.93 0.77
CA LEU A 8 -6.48 -10.87 0.48
C LEU A 8 -5.32 -11.38 -0.38
N SER A 9 -4.82 -12.59 -0.11
CA SER A 9 -3.75 -13.20 -0.90
C SER A 9 -4.18 -13.49 -2.34
N ARG A 10 -5.41 -14.00 -2.54
CA ARG A 10 -6.00 -14.20 -3.87
C ARG A 10 -6.24 -12.88 -4.58
N PHE A 11 -6.72 -11.86 -3.87
CA PHE A 11 -6.91 -10.52 -4.42
C PHE A 11 -5.59 -9.88 -4.83
N ALA A 12 -4.57 -9.90 -3.98
CA ALA A 12 -3.23 -9.37 -4.30
C ALA A 12 -2.60 -10.07 -5.52
N ARG A 13 -2.89 -11.37 -5.70
CA ARG A 13 -2.44 -12.16 -6.87
C ARG A 13 -3.32 -11.97 -8.11
N SER A 14 -4.51 -11.36 -7.99
CA SER A 14 -5.41 -11.13 -9.11
C SER A 14 -4.92 -9.99 -10.02
N PRO A 15 -5.36 -9.93 -11.28
CA PRO A 15 -5.04 -8.81 -12.19
C PRO A 15 -5.43 -7.45 -11.60
N GLN A 16 -6.56 -7.38 -10.90
CA GLN A 16 -7.00 -6.16 -10.22
C GLN A 16 -6.05 -5.81 -9.06
N GLY A 17 -5.70 -6.75 -8.18
CA GLY A 17 -4.78 -6.48 -7.08
C GLY A 17 -3.38 -6.09 -7.54
N ARG A 18 -2.87 -6.71 -8.61
CA ARG A 18 -1.60 -6.31 -9.24
C ARG A 18 -1.65 -4.88 -9.77
N LYS A 19 -2.76 -4.46 -10.41
CA LYS A 19 -2.94 -3.07 -10.86
C LYS A 19 -2.93 -2.08 -9.69
N PHE A 20 -3.62 -2.42 -8.59
CA PHE A 20 -3.61 -1.59 -7.38
C PHE A 20 -2.22 -1.53 -6.74
N ALA A 21 -1.51 -2.65 -6.66
CA ALA A 21 -0.14 -2.71 -6.15
C ALA A 21 0.80 -1.85 -7.03
N ALA A 22 0.72 -1.97 -8.35
CA ALA A 22 1.51 -1.16 -9.28
C ALA A 22 1.18 0.33 -9.15
N LYS A 23 -0.10 0.70 -9.02
CA LYS A 23 -0.50 2.10 -8.80
C LYS A 23 0.04 2.63 -7.48
N ALA A 24 -0.01 1.83 -6.41
CA ALA A 24 0.55 2.18 -5.11
C ALA A 24 2.08 2.31 -5.16
N GLN A 25 2.78 1.44 -5.89
CA GLN A 25 4.22 1.53 -6.09
C GLN A 25 4.61 2.79 -6.87
N ASN A 26 3.94 3.07 -8.00
CA ASN A 26 4.16 4.28 -8.77
C ASN A 26 3.89 5.54 -7.94
N TYR A 27 2.80 5.54 -7.16
CA TYR A 27 2.50 6.62 -6.24
C TYR A 27 3.62 6.78 -5.19
N ALA A 28 4.07 5.71 -4.57
CA ALA A 28 5.16 5.73 -3.60
C ALA A 28 6.51 6.15 -4.21
N GLN A 29 6.72 5.91 -5.51
CA GLN A 29 7.93 6.34 -6.22
C GLN A 29 7.87 7.81 -6.68
N SER A 30 6.67 8.35 -6.86
CA SER A 30 6.47 9.76 -7.22
C SER A 30 6.99 10.71 -6.13
N PRO A 31 7.50 11.89 -6.49
CA PRO A 31 8.00 12.87 -5.51
C PRO A 31 6.91 13.32 -4.53
N GLU A 32 5.66 13.45 -4.97
CA GLU A 32 4.53 13.80 -4.11
C GLU A 32 4.18 12.67 -3.13
N GLY A 33 4.15 11.42 -3.60
CA GLY A 33 3.85 10.28 -2.74
C GLY A 33 4.97 10.03 -1.72
N LYS A 34 6.24 10.20 -2.10
CA LYS A 34 7.37 10.17 -1.15
C LYS A 34 7.19 11.21 -0.04
N ARG A 35 6.87 12.47 -0.39
CA ARG A 35 6.61 13.52 0.60
C ARG A 35 5.47 13.17 1.53
N LYS A 36 4.35 12.65 1.01
CA LYS A 36 3.19 12.23 1.82
C LYS A 36 3.50 11.03 2.72
N ILE A 37 4.22 10.03 2.21
CA ILE A 37 4.66 8.87 3.00
C ILE A 37 5.62 9.32 4.10
N GLU A 38 6.55 10.22 3.80
CA GLU A 38 7.48 10.77 4.77
C GLU A 38 6.75 11.60 5.85
N GLN A 39 5.79 12.45 5.46
CA GLN A 39 4.94 13.17 6.40
C GLN A 39 4.13 12.22 7.29
N ALA A 40 3.53 11.18 6.70
CA ALA A 40 2.81 10.15 7.46
C ALA A 40 3.77 9.45 8.43
N ARG A 41 4.93 8.98 7.96
CA ARG A 41 5.98 8.38 8.79
C ARG A 41 6.38 9.30 9.95
N LYS A 42 6.61 10.59 9.69
CA LYS A 42 6.93 11.58 10.74
C LYS A 42 5.79 11.75 11.74
N ARG A 43 4.52 11.72 11.30
CA ARG A 43 3.35 11.80 12.20
C ARG A 43 3.21 10.55 13.07
N PHE A 44 3.43 9.37 12.52
CA PHE A 44 3.36 8.11 13.27
C PHE A 44 4.58 7.91 14.17
N ALA A 45 5.78 8.30 13.74
CA ALA A 45 7.00 8.22 14.54
C ALA A 45 7.04 9.26 15.67
N LYS A 46 6.29 10.37 15.56
CA LYS A 46 6.20 11.40 16.60
C LYS A 46 5.11 11.12 17.63
N LYS A 47 4.32 10.06 17.46
CA LYS A 47 3.33 9.62 18.45
C LYS A 47 3.93 8.45 19.23
N PRO A 48 4.41 8.66 20.48
CA PRO A 48 4.85 7.57 21.35
C PRO A 48 3.69 6.63 21.68
#